data_AF-A0AAV5THG1-F1
#
_entry.id   AF-A0AAV5THG1-F1
#
_cell.length_a   1.000
_cell.length_b   1.000
_cell.length_c   1.000
_cell.angle_alpha   90.00
_cell.angle_beta   90.00
_cell.angle_gamma   90.00
#
_symmetry.space_group_name_H-M   'P 1'
#
loop_
_entity.id
_entity.type
_entity.pdbx_description
1 polymer ?
#
loop_
_entity_poly.entity_id
_entity_poly.type
_entity_poly.pdbx_seq_one_letter_code
_entity_poly.pdbx_strand_id
1 'polypeptide(L)'
;LLLIMSMATRSVDSSSCFVQQPWKNTRPLLHIVDPCTRISDCESGCLAANVCDAYVFSSTKCALFGVESGRRQVCVPTPAPMLWQRTPASTATPAPATTTTTSTTTT
;
A
#
# COMPACT_ATOMS: atom_id res chain seq x y z
N LEU A 1 10.48 38.21 7.59
CA LEU A 1 9.51 37.11 7.76
C LEU A 1 9.92 35.98 6.82
N LEU A 2 10.75 35.04 7.29
CA LEU A 2 11.28 33.92 6.50
C LEU A 2 10.45 32.66 6.82
N LEU A 3 9.67 32.20 5.85
CA LEU A 3 8.99 30.90 5.91
C LEU A 3 9.98 29.82 5.47
N ILE A 4 10.62 29.18 6.45
CA ILE A 4 11.38 27.95 6.22
C ILE A 4 10.36 26.83 6.02
N MET A 5 10.05 26.51 4.76
CA MET A 5 9.33 25.31 4.39
C MET A 5 10.25 24.10 4.64
N SER A 6 10.26 23.62 5.88
CA SER A 6 10.80 22.31 6.24
C SER A 6 9.96 21.24 5.57
N MET A 7 10.28 20.91 4.32
CA MET A 7 9.84 19.65 3.75
C MET A 7 10.63 18.56 4.45
N ALA A 8 9.92 17.86 5.34
CA ALA A 8 10.39 16.69 6.03
C ALA A 8 11.19 15.80 5.07
N THR A 9 12.45 15.57 5.42
CA THR A 9 13.26 14.50 4.86
C THR A 9 12.51 13.20 5.08
N ARG A 10 11.74 12.76 4.08
CA ARG A 10 11.25 11.40 4.00
C ARG A 10 12.48 10.54 3.79
N SER A 11 13.00 10.01 4.88
CA SER A 11 13.85 8.84 4.87
C SER A 11 13.10 7.79 4.06
N VAL A 12 13.54 7.57 2.81
CA VAL A 12 13.18 6.37 2.05
C VAL A 12 13.96 5.25 2.72
N ASP A 13 13.46 4.84 3.89
CA ASP A 13 13.91 3.63 4.55
C ASP A 13 13.48 2.48 3.64
N SER A 14 14.46 1.67 3.25
CA SER A 14 14.26 0.65 2.26
C SER A 14 13.30 -0.43 2.80
N SER A 15 12.37 -0.85 1.93
CA SER A 15 11.96 -2.25 1.76
C SER A 15 10.80 -2.84 2.58
N SER A 16 9.72 -2.11 2.84
CA SER A 16 8.42 -2.80 2.93
C SER A 16 7.39 -2.11 2.05
N CYS A 17 6.77 -2.89 1.16
CA CYS A 17 5.62 -2.45 0.38
C CYS A 17 4.37 -2.25 1.25
N PHE A 18 4.49 -2.40 2.58
CA PHE A 18 3.40 -2.32 3.52
C PHE A 18 3.73 -1.38 4.69
N VAL A 19 2.69 -0.73 5.20
CA VAL A 19 2.74 0.13 6.39
C VAL A 19 1.70 -0.35 7.40
N GLN A 20 2.07 -0.37 8.67
CA GLN A 20 1.14 -0.76 9.73
C GLN A 20 0.15 0.40 9.99
N GLN A 21 -1.15 0.12 9.93
CA GLN A 21 -2.21 1.11 10.16
C GLN A 21 -3.37 0.56 10.99
N PRO A 22 -4.11 1.44 11.71
CA PRO A 22 -5.32 1.05 12.42
C PRO A 22 -6.40 0.56 11.47
N TRP A 23 -7.03 -0.56 11.83
CA TRP A 23 -8.18 -1.07 11.11
C TRP A 23 -9.42 -0.21 11.42
N LYS A 24 -9.88 0.55 10.42
CA LYS A 24 -11.02 1.47 10.55
C LYS A 24 -12.28 1.02 9.80
N ASN A 25 -12.08 0.45 8.62
CA ASN A 25 -13.15 0.17 7.68
C ASN A 25 -13.17 -1.30 7.25
N THR A 26 -14.35 -1.76 6.85
CA THR A 26 -14.55 -3.13 6.39
C THR A 26 -13.82 -3.37 5.07
N ARG A 27 -13.17 -4.53 4.97
CA ARG A 27 -12.43 -5.00 3.80
C ARG A 27 -12.91 -6.42 3.48
N PRO A 28 -13.05 -6.78 2.19
CA PRO A 28 -13.37 -8.14 1.82
C PRO A 28 -12.19 -9.05 2.18
N LEU A 29 -12.48 -10.16 2.86
CA LEU A 29 -11.51 -11.22 3.06
C LEU A 29 -11.29 -11.94 1.71
N LEU A 30 -10.05 -11.99 1.26
CA LEU A 30 -9.69 -12.63 -0.01
C LEU A 30 -9.27 -14.07 0.21
N HIS A 31 -8.34 -14.27 1.15
CA HIS A 31 -7.74 -15.57 1.39
C HIS A 31 -7.19 -15.67 2.82
N ILE A 32 -7.18 -16.88 3.38
CA ILE A 32 -6.50 -17.17 4.64
C ILE A 32 -5.40 -18.19 4.33
N VAL A 33 -4.16 -17.84 4.65
CA VAL A 33 -3.01 -18.74 4.55
C VAL A 33 -2.77 -19.35 5.92
N ASP A 34 -2.93 -20.67 6.02
CA ASP A 34 -2.73 -21.46 7.22
C ASP A 34 -2.16 -22.85 6.82
N PRO A 35 -0.93 -23.20 7.22
CA PRO A 35 -0.04 -22.45 8.10
C PRO A 35 0.72 -21.33 7.37
N CYS A 36 0.92 -20.21 8.07
CA CYS A 36 1.79 -19.10 7.66
C CYS A 36 2.66 -18.70 8.84
N THR A 37 3.95 -19.05 8.83
CA THR A 37 4.86 -18.85 9.96
C THR A 37 5.71 -17.59 9.85
N ARG A 38 5.78 -16.98 8.66
CA ARG A 38 6.56 -15.77 8.42
C ARG A 38 5.70 -14.67 7.84
N ILE A 39 5.97 -13.44 8.28
CA ILE A 39 5.34 -12.23 7.74
C ILE A 39 5.67 -12.07 6.24
N SER A 40 6.87 -12.44 5.81
CA SER A 40 7.29 -12.39 4.41
C SER A 40 6.38 -13.19 3.47
N ASP A 41 5.78 -14.29 3.97
CA ASP A 41 4.91 -15.15 3.18
C ASP A 41 3.53 -14.49 2.98
N CYS A 42 3.04 -13.77 4.00
CA CYS A 42 1.88 -12.87 3.87
C CYS A 42 2.11 -11.78 2.84
N GLU A 43 3.26 -11.11 2.93
CA GLU A 43 3.60 -10.00 2.04
C GLU A 43 3.68 -10.50 0.60
N SER A 44 4.39 -11.61 0.36
CA SER A 44 4.52 -12.22 -0.95
C SER A 44 3.16 -12.66 -1.51
N GLY A 45 2.32 -13.29 -0.68
CA GLY A 45 0.97 -13.71 -1.06
C GLY A 45 0.07 -12.53 -1.40
N CYS A 46 0.17 -11.43 -0.64
CA CYS A 46 -0.56 -10.22 -0.96
C CYS A 46 -0.03 -9.58 -2.25
N LEU A 47 1.28 -9.44 -2.41
CA LEU A 47 1.91 -8.86 -3.59
C LEU A 47 1.57 -9.63 -4.87
N ALA A 48 1.45 -10.96 -4.81
CA ALA A 48 1.02 -11.81 -5.92
C ALA A 48 -0.46 -11.61 -6.32
N ALA A 49 -1.31 -11.16 -5.39
CA ALA A 49 -2.71 -10.87 -5.64
C ALA A 49 -2.93 -9.38 -5.94
N ASN A 50 -3.23 -9.04 -7.20
CA ASN A 50 -3.46 -7.65 -7.63
C ASN A 50 -4.58 -6.93 -6.87
N VAL A 51 -5.55 -7.70 -6.35
CA VAL A 51 -6.68 -7.17 -5.56
C VAL A 51 -6.37 -7.05 -4.07
N CYS A 52 -5.22 -7.54 -3.59
CA CYS A 52 -4.85 -7.49 -2.18
C CYS A 52 -4.25 -6.14 -1.82
N ASP A 53 -4.91 -5.45 -0.89
CA ASP A 53 -4.52 -4.13 -0.38
C ASP A 53 -3.99 -4.19 1.05
N ALA A 54 -4.33 -5.23 1.82
CA ALA A 54 -3.89 -5.35 3.20
C ALA A 54 -3.77 -6.80 3.67
N TYR A 55 -3.01 -7.04 4.73
CA TYR A 55 -3.00 -8.32 5.43
C TYR A 55 -2.95 -8.17 6.95
N VAL A 56 -3.34 -9.24 7.65
CA VAL A 56 -3.15 -9.39 9.09
C VAL A 56 -2.39 -10.70 9.32
N PHE A 57 -1.31 -10.62 10.08
CA PHE A 57 -0.50 -11.76 10.47
C PHE A 57 -0.71 -12.05 11.97
N SER A 58 -1.01 -13.30 12.31
CA SER A 58 -1.16 -13.77 13.67
C SER A 58 -0.42 -15.08 13.83
N SER A 59 0.84 -15.01 14.28
CA SER A 59 1.78 -16.10 14.65
C SER A 59 1.92 -17.28 13.67
N THR A 60 0.83 -17.96 13.33
CA THR A 60 0.75 -19.11 12.44
C THR A 60 -0.25 -18.92 11.29
N LYS A 61 -0.95 -17.80 11.21
CA LYS A 61 -1.98 -17.54 10.19
C LYS A 61 -1.82 -16.17 9.56
N CYS A 62 -2.18 -16.11 8.28
CA CYS A 62 -2.29 -14.88 7.53
C CYS A 62 -3.70 -14.72 6.99
N ALA A 63 -4.26 -13.52 7.10
CA ALA A 63 -5.48 -13.16 6.39
C ALA A 63 -5.17 -12.03 5.40
N LEU A 64 -5.47 -12.27 4.12
CA LEU A 64 -5.32 -11.32 3.02
C LEU A 64 -6.65 -10.61 2.76
N PHE A 65 -6.60 -9.29 2.62
CA PHE A 65 -7.77 -8.43 2.48
C PHE A 65 -7.66 -7.57 1.22
N GLY A 66 -8.82 -7.34 0.61
CA GLY A 66 -8.92 -6.46 -0.55
C GLY A 66 -8.95 -4.99 -0.18
N VAL A 67 -9.21 -4.18 -1.20
CA VAL A 67 -9.38 -2.73 -1.08
C VAL A 67 -10.47 -2.37 -0.07
N GLU A 68 -10.28 -1.23 0.59
CA GLU A 68 -11.21 -0.72 1.58
C GLU A 68 -12.57 -0.37 0.95
N SER A 69 -13.66 -0.81 1.57
CA SER A 69 -15.02 -0.57 1.05
C SER A 69 -15.56 0.84 1.35
N GLY A 70 -14.86 1.61 2.19
CA GLY A 70 -15.34 2.88 2.74
C GLY A 70 -16.44 2.75 3.82
N ARG A 71 -16.93 1.53 4.09
CA ARG A 71 -17.92 1.29 5.16
C ARG A 71 -17.23 1.07 6.49
N ARG A 72 -17.63 1.83 7.51
CA ARG A 72 -17.17 1.65 8.89
C ARG A 72 -17.51 0.25 9.40
N GLN A 73 -16.60 -0.34 10.14
CA GLN A 73 -16.84 -1.61 10.80
C GLN A 73 -17.67 -1.39 12.06
N VAL A 74 -18.75 -2.16 12.21
CA VAL A 74 -19.73 -2.01 13.30
C VAL A 74 -19.14 -2.46 14.64
N CYS A 75 -18.35 -3.53 14.61
CA CYS A 75 -17.69 -4.09 15.79
C CYS A 75 -16.17 -3.97 15.63
N VAL A 76 -15.61 -2.81 16.00
CA VAL A 76 -14.16 -2.62 16.12
C VAL A 76 -13.82 -2.66 17.61
N PRO A 77 -13.01 -3.64 18.06
CA PRO A 77 -12.56 -3.66 19.45
C PRO A 77 -11.71 -2.41 19.74
N THR A 78 -11.71 -1.95 20.99
CA THR A 78 -10.88 -0.83 21.43
C THR A 78 -9.75 -1.37 22.33
N PRO A 79 -8.46 -1.15 21.99
CA PRO A 79 -7.96 -0.39 20.85
C PRO A 79 -8.16 -1.11 19.50
N ALA A 80 -8.29 -0.33 18.43
CA ALA A 80 -8.50 -0.86 17.07
C ALA A 80 -7.35 -1.80 16.67
N PRO A 81 -7.64 -2.95 16.05
CA PRO A 81 -6.60 -3.88 15.65
C PRO A 81 -5.73 -3.27 14.56
N MET A 82 -4.48 -3.75 14.48
CA MET A 82 -3.52 -3.29 13.48
C MET A 82 -3.58 -4.20 12.24
N LEU A 83 -3.41 -3.59 11.06
CA LEU A 83 -3.22 -4.30 9.80
C LEU A 83 -2.00 -3.75 9.07
N TRP A 84 -1.45 -4.53 8.14
CA TRP A 84 -0.40 -4.11 7.23
C TRP A 84 -1.03 -3.76 5.89
N GLN A 85 -1.02 -2.47 5.53
CA GLN A 85 -1.62 -1.97 4.30
C GLN A 85 -0.57 -1.71 3.24
N ARG A 86 -0.84 -2.10 2.00
CA ARG A 86 0.05 -1.85 0.88
C ARG A 86 0.24 -0.34 0.70
N THR A 87 1.49 0.09 0.64
CA THR A 87 1.84 1.45 0.25
C THR A 87 1.47 1.63 -1.21
N PRO A 88 0.65 2.63 -1.56
CA PRO A 88 0.40 2.95 -2.96
C PRO A 88 1.74 3.14 -3.65
N ALA A 89 1.95 2.48 -4.79
CA ALA A 89 3.10 2.80 -5.62
C ALA A 89 2.99 4.29 -5.90
N SER A 90 3.98 5.08 -5.46
CA SER A 90 4.06 6.47 -5.86
C SER A 90 4.09 6.44 -7.38
N THR A 91 3.03 6.88 -8.05
CA THR A 91 3.06 7.23 -9.46
C THR A 91 4.21 8.21 -9.60
N ALA A 92 5.36 7.74 -10.07
CA ALA A 92 6.40 8.61 -10.56
C ALA A 92 5.70 9.54 -11.55
N THR A 93 5.73 10.84 -11.28
CA THR A 93 5.29 11.87 -12.20
C THR A 93 5.75 11.46 -13.59
N PRO A 94 4.85 11.28 -14.59
CA PRO A 94 5.29 10.97 -15.94
C PRO A 94 6.30 12.06 -16.32
N ALA A 95 7.52 11.64 -16.68
CA ALA A 95 8.53 12.56 -17.15
C ALA A 95 7.90 13.43 -18.25
N PRO A 96 8.12 14.76 -18.25
CA PRO A 96 7.58 15.62 -19.29
C PRO A 96 7.97 15.06 -20.65
N ALA A 97 6.96 14.75 -21.48
CA ALA A 97 7.18 14.27 -22.83
C ALA A 97 7.96 15.32 -23.62
N THR A 98 9.19 15.00 -24.00
CA THR A 98 9.98 15.84 -24.91
C THR A 98 9.38 15.69 -26.31
N THR A 99 8.51 16.62 -26.69
CA THR A 99 7.98 16.70 -28.05
C THR A 99 9.11 17.13 -28.99
N THR A 100 9.72 16.18 -29.71
CA THR A 100 10.64 16.50 -30.80
C THR A 100 9.82 16.94 -32.01
N THR A 101 9.69 18.25 -32.21
CA THR A 101 9.13 18.82 -33.43
C THR A 101 10.12 18.61 -34.56
N THR A 102 9.86 17.66 -35.45
CA THR A 102 10.61 17.51 -36.71
C THR A 102 10.03 18.47 -37.74
N SER A 103 10.74 19.56 -38.04
CA SER A 103 10.38 20.46 -39.14
C SER A 103 10.83 19.83 -40.46
N THR A 104 9.87 19.43 -41.31
CA THR A 104 10.14 18.96 -42.67
C THR A 104 10.14 20.15 -43.62
N THR A 105 11.31 20.57 -44.07
CA THR A 105 11.46 21.53 -45.17
C THR A 105 11.42 20.76 -46.49
N THR A 106 10.48 21.10 -47.37
CA THR A 106 10.37 20.53 -48.72
C THR A 106 10.78 21.60 -49.73
N THR A 107 11.72 21.27 -50.61
CA THR A 107 12.26 22.12 -51.68
C THR A 107 11.49 21.93 -52.98
#